data_AF-A0A2V7U6X0-F1
#
_entry.id   AF-A0A2V7U6X0-F1
#
_cell.length_a   1.000
_cell.length_b   1.000
_cell.length_c   1.000
_cell.angle_alpha   90.00
_cell.angle_beta   90.00
_cell.angle_gamma   90.00
#
_symmetry.space_group_name_H-M   'P 1'
#
loop_
_entity.id
_entity.type
_entity.pdbx_description
1 polymer ?
#
loop_
_entity_poly.entity_id
_entity_poly.type
_entity_poly.pdbx_seq_one_letter_code
_entity_poly.pdbx_strand_id
1 'polypeptide(L)'
;MRVERDSDRWFAPAVGGLIVAAGVVVGGLLGGSHGAAAGGVAGGAGAFAVRRALGGRSARRRALLAAPFLPRWRDFLLDNYDHYDRLPPDLRRRFEDDVRIFMAETRVTGIEAQVTDELRLLVAASAVTLSVATIRSTPRSCRARRIRGAP
;
A
#
# COMPACT_ATOMS: atom_id res chain seq x y z
N MET A 1 -1.49 9.38 -4.70
CA MET A 1 -1.09 7.96 -4.81
C MET A 1 0.18 7.75 -4.02
N ARG A 2 0.11 7.11 -2.85
CA ARG A 2 1.31 6.67 -2.14
C ARG A 2 1.37 5.16 -2.29
N VAL A 3 2.38 4.71 -3.03
CA VAL A 3 2.76 3.32 -3.21
C VAL A 3 2.81 2.67 -1.83
N GLU A 4 1.88 1.74 -1.57
CA GLU A 4 1.98 0.84 -0.42
C GLU A 4 3.26 0.02 -0.66
N ARG A 5 4.30 0.40 0.07
CA ARG A 5 5.65 -0.09 -0.09
C ARG A 5 5.66 -1.48 0.53
N ASP A 6 5.98 -2.52 -0.24
CA ASP A 6 6.22 -3.90 0.25
C ASP A 6 7.30 -3.94 1.37
N SER A 7 8.06 -2.85 1.51
CA SER A 7 8.97 -2.61 2.63
C SER A 7 8.28 -2.41 3.99
N ASP A 8 6.99 -2.06 4.05
CA ASP A 8 6.30 -1.80 5.34
C ASP A 8 6.04 -3.08 6.14
N ARG A 9 6.01 -4.25 5.48
CA ARG A 9 5.92 -5.55 6.17
C ARG A 9 7.22 -5.92 6.90
N TRP A 10 8.36 -5.45 6.39
CA TRP A 10 9.67 -5.59 7.04
C TRP A 10 9.92 -4.47 8.07
N PHE A 11 9.46 -3.24 7.81
CA PHE A 11 9.63 -2.12 8.74
C PHE A 11 8.67 -2.15 9.93
N ALA A 12 7.48 -2.75 9.83
CA ALA A 12 6.54 -2.82 10.94
C ALA A 12 7.10 -3.49 12.21
N PRO A 13 7.77 -4.67 12.16
CA PRO A 13 8.42 -5.22 13.33
C PRO A 13 9.66 -4.41 13.75
N ALA A 14 10.42 -3.86 12.80
CA ALA A 14 11.63 -3.10 13.08
C ALA A 14 11.35 -1.77 13.81
N VAL A 15 10.31 -1.05 13.40
CA VAL A 15 9.85 0.20 14.02
C VAL A 15 9.24 -0.08 15.39
N GLY A 16 8.46 -1.16 15.53
CA GLY A 16 7.94 -1.60 16.82
C GLY A 16 9.08 -1.92 17.81
N GLY A 17 10.10 -2.64 17.35
CA GLY A 17 11.30 -2.95 18.14
C GLY A 17 12.06 -1.71 18.57
N LEU A 18 12.21 -0.71 17.68
CA LEU A 18 12.86 0.57 18.01
C LEU A 18 12.10 1.38 19.06
N ILE A 19 10.76 1.44 19.00
CA ILE A 19 9.94 2.15 19.98
C ILE A 19 10.06 1.49 21.37
N VAL A 20 10.03 0.15 21.42
CA VAL A 20 10.21 -0.59 22.68
C VAL A 20 11.63 -0.39 23.22
N ALA A 21 12.65 -0.54 22.37
CA ALA A 21 14.05 -0.37 22.77
C ALA A 21 14.36 1.06 23.25
N ALA A 22 13.85 2.07 22.55
CA ALA A 22 13.97 3.47 22.97
C ALA A 22 13.29 3.71 24.32
N GLY A 23 12.10 3.12 24.54
CA GLY A 23 11.41 3.16 25.83
C GLY A 23 12.25 2.56 26.96
N VAL A 24 12.81 1.36 26.76
CA VAL A 24 13.68 0.69 27.76
C VAL A 24 14.92 1.54 28.06
N VAL A 25 15.59 2.07 27.03
CA VAL A 25 16.83 2.84 27.17
C VAL A 25 16.58 4.17 27.88
N VAL A 26 15.57 4.93 27.46
CA VAL A 26 15.21 6.23 28.06
C VAL A 26 14.72 6.04 29.50
N GLY A 27 13.88 5.03 29.73
CA GLY A 27 13.42 4.70 31.08
C GLY A 27 14.57 4.28 32.00
N GLY A 28 15.49 3.46 31.50
CA GLY A 28 16.68 3.02 32.25
C GLY A 28 17.61 4.18 32.63
N LEU A 29 17.81 5.13 31.71
CA LEU A 29 18.61 6.34 31.94
C LEU A 29 18.02 7.26 33.02
N LEU A 30 16.70 7.34 33.15
CA LEU A 30 16.03 8.26 34.09
C LEU A 30 15.69 7.64 35.45
N GLY A 31 15.61 6.31 35.56
CA GLY A 31 15.10 5.65 36.77
C GLY A 31 15.79 4.34 37.15
N GLY A 32 16.97 4.05 36.58
CA GLY A 32 17.70 2.81 36.84
C GLY A 32 16.92 1.56 36.39
N SER A 33 17.01 0.47 37.15
CA SER A 33 16.37 -0.81 36.81
C SER A 33 14.83 -0.72 36.74
N HIS A 34 14.21 0.06 37.62
CA HIS A 34 12.76 0.24 37.67
C HIS A 34 12.27 1.13 36.51
N GLY A 35 13.07 2.13 36.13
CA GLY A 35 12.82 2.97 34.98
C GLY A 35 12.89 2.19 33.65
N ALA A 36 13.82 1.25 33.51
CA ALA A 36 13.94 0.41 32.32
C ALA A 36 12.70 -0.49 32.10
N ALA A 37 12.16 -1.05 33.19
CA ALA A 37 10.94 -1.85 33.14
C ALA A 37 9.71 -1.00 32.74
N ALA A 38 9.54 0.17 33.37
CA ALA A 38 8.43 1.07 33.06
C ALA A 38 8.51 1.62 31.62
N GLY A 39 9.71 1.98 31.17
CA GLY A 39 9.96 2.45 29.82
C GLY A 39 9.71 1.39 28.75
N GLY A 40 10.07 0.13 29.01
CA GLY A 40 9.74 -0.99 28.12
C GLY A 40 8.25 -1.26 28.00
N VAL A 41 7.49 -1.18 29.09
CA VAL A 41 6.02 -1.31 29.08
C VAL A 41 5.38 -0.17 28.30
N ALA A 42 5.83 1.08 28.52
CA ALA A 42 5.34 2.24 27.77
C ALA A 42 5.66 2.14 26.28
N GLY A 43 6.89 1.74 25.93
CA GLY A 43 7.30 1.53 24.54
C GLY A 43 6.52 0.38 23.87
N GLY A 44 6.31 -0.73 24.58
CA GLY A 44 5.49 -1.84 24.11
C GLY A 44 4.02 -1.46 23.87
N ALA A 45 3.43 -0.71 24.80
CA ALA A 45 2.08 -0.17 24.66
C ALA A 45 1.97 0.79 23.47
N GLY A 46 2.96 1.67 23.28
CA GLY A 46 3.06 2.56 22.12
C GLY A 46 3.13 1.81 20.79
N ALA A 47 4.01 0.80 20.69
CA ALA A 47 4.11 -0.04 19.50
C ALA A 47 2.81 -0.80 19.20
N PHE A 48 2.15 -1.33 20.24
CA PHE A 48 0.86 -2.03 20.10
C PHE A 48 -0.25 -1.10 19.62
N ALA A 49 -0.35 0.11 20.18
CA ALA A 49 -1.34 1.11 19.78
C ALA A 49 -1.15 1.55 18.32
N VAL A 50 0.10 1.82 17.90
CA VAL A 50 0.45 2.16 16.52
C VAL A 50 0.07 1.02 15.56
N ARG A 51 0.37 -0.23 15.92
CA ARG A 51 0.02 -1.40 15.11
C ARG A 51 -1.49 -1.56 14.95
N ARG A 52 -2.26 -1.35 16.02
CA ARG A 52 -3.73 -1.41 16.00
C ARG A 52 -4.34 -0.29 15.16
N ALA A 53 -3.84 0.94 15.30
CA ALA A 53 -4.32 2.09 14.54
C ALA A 53 -4.01 1.98 13.04
N LEU A 54 -2.80 1.52 12.69
CA LEU A 54 -2.43 1.28 11.29
C LEU A 54 -3.21 0.10 10.69
N GLY A 55 -3.41 -0.99 11.43
CA GLY A 55 -4.22 -2.14 10.97
C GLY A 55 -5.70 -1.83 10.74
N GLY A 56 -6.26 -0.86 11.49
CA GLY A 56 -7.63 -0.38 11.28
C GLY A 56 -7.85 0.30 9.93
N ARG A 57 -6.83 0.96 9.35
CA ARG A 57 -6.93 1.51 7.99
C ARG A 57 -7.03 0.41 6.93
N SER A 58 -6.31 -0.70 7.12
CA SER A 58 -6.40 -1.88 6.25
C SER A 58 -7.80 -2.53 6.32
N ALA A 59 -8.44 -2.51 7.49
CA ALA A 59 -9.82 -2.98 7.64
C ALA A 59 -10.83 -2.07 6.92
N ARG A 60 -10.61 -0.75 6.96
CA ARG A 60 -11.40 0.23 6.16
C ARG A 60 -11.23 -0.03 4.66
N ARG A 61 -10.01 -0.35 4.21
CA ARG A 61 -9.72 -0.82 2.84
C ARG A 61 -10.51 -2.07 2.45
N ARG A 62 -10.59 -3.06 3.35
CA ARG A 62 -11.39 -4.29 3.12
C ARG A 62 -12.89 -4.02 3.10
N ALA A 63 -13.38 -3.11 3.94
CA ALA A 63 -14.78 -2.69 3.93
C ALA A 63 -15.17 -2.02 2.60
N LEU A 64 -14.23 -1.31 1.95
CA LEU A 64 -14.43 -0.70 0.63
C LEU A 64 -14.43 -1.74 -0.50
N LEU A 65 -13.70 -2.86 -0.35
CA LEU A 65 -13.78 -4.01 -1.26
C LEU A 65 -15.09 -4.81 -1.13
N ALA A 66 -15.92 -4.54 -0.13
CA ALA A 66 -17.22 -5.19 0.04
C ALA A 66 -18.31 -4.62 -0.88
N ALA A 67 -18.12 -3.42 -1.46
CA ALA A 67 -19.04 -2.87 -2.45
C ALA A 67 -18.79 -3.55 -3.81
N PRO A 68 -19.82 -4.17 -4.44
CA PRO A 68 -19.68 -4.81 -5.73
C PRO A 68 -19.26 -3.80 -6.80
N PHE A 69 -18.42 -4.23 -7.76
CA PHE A 69 -18.05 -3.40 -8.91
C PHE A 69 -19.31 -3.12 -9.74
N LEU A 70 -19.65 -1.84 -9.94
CA LEU A 70 -20.89 -1.48 -10.62
C LEU A 70 -20.85 -1.95 -12.09
N PRO A 71 -21.92 -2.59 -12.61
CA PRO A 71 -21.98 -3.05 -13.99
C PRO A 71 -21.71 -1.92 -15.01
N ARG A 72 -22.28 -0.74 -14.79
CA ARG A 72 -22.07 0.46 -15.63
C ARG A 72 -20.60 0.83 -15.80
N TRP A 73 -19.76 0.63 -14.78
CA TRP A 73 -18.33 0.93 -14.87
C TRP A 73 -17.59 -0.12 -15.70
N ARG A 74 -18.06 -1.37 -15.67
CA ARG A 74 -17.48 -2.44 -16.48
C ARG A 74 -17.77 -2.22 -17.96
N ASP A 75 -19.02 -1.90 -18.29
CA ASP A 75 -19.43 -1.61 -19.67
C ASP A 75 -18.67 -0.40 -20.22
N PHE A 76 -18.57 0.68 -19.43
CA PHE A 76 -17.81 1.87 -19.82
C PHE A 76 -16.32 1.59 -20.08
N LEU A 77 -15.69 0.73 -19.27
CA LEU A 77 -14.29 0.35 -19.46
C LEU A 77 -14.08 -0.57 -20.67
N LEU A 78 -15.03 -1.44 -20.98
CA LEU A 78 -15.00 -2.25 -22.21
C LEU A 78 -15.09 -1.37 -23.45
N ASP A 79 -15.94 -0.35 -23.42
CA ASP A 79 -16.13 0.56 -24.57
C ASP A 79 -14.95 1.53 -24.76
N ASN A 80 -14.31 1.98 -23.67
CA ASN A 80 -13.35 3.10 -23.72
C ASN A 80 -11.88 2.70 -23.44
N TYR A 81 -11.60 1.47 -22.99
CA TYR A 81 -10.27 1.07 -22.56
C TYR A 81 -9.85 -0.30 -23.12
N ASP A 82 -9.29 -0.30 -24.34
CA ASP A 82 -8.84 -1.51 -25.06
C ASP A 82 -7.88 -2.39 -24.25
N HIS A 83 -7.11 -1.80 -23.32
CA HIS A 83 -6.26 -2.59 -22.45
C HIS A 83 -7.06 -3.53 -21.54
N TYR A 84 -8.22 -3.09 -21.03
CA TYR A 84 -9.09 -3.85 -20.13
C TYR A 84 -9.68 -5.10 -20.80
N ASP A 85 -10.08 -4.98 -22.06
CA ASP A 85 -10.61 -6.10 -22.86
C ASP A 85 -9.57 -7.21 -23.07
N ARG A 86 -8.30 -6.83 -23.21
CA ARG A 86 -7.19 -7.78 -23.43
C ARG A 86 -6.71 -8.50 -22.16
N LEU A 87 -7.22 -8.18 -20.96
CA LEU A 87 -6.78 -8.86 -19.74
C LEU A 87 -7.43 -10.24 -19.57
N PRO A 88 -6.64 -11.27 -19.17
CA PRO A 88 -7.18 -12.53 -18.67
C PRO A 88 -8.12 -12.32 -17.48
N PRO A 89 -9.13 -13.17 -17.28
CA PRO A 89 -10.16 -12.98 -16.27
C PRO A 89 -9.62 -12.86 -14.83
N ASP A 90 -8.53 -13.56 -14.50
CA ASP A 90 -7.87 -13.48 -13.19
C ASP A 90 -7.22 -12.13 -12.94
N LEU A 91 -6.57 -11.56 -13.96
CA LEU A 91 -5.96 -10.23 -13.88
C LEU A 91 -7.02 -9.14 -13.94
N ARG A 92 -8.12 -9.37 -14.65
CA ARG A 92 -9.25 -8.44 -14.73
C ARG A 92 -9.89 -8.22 -13.36
N ARG A 93 -10.07 -9.27 -12.57
CA ARG A 93 -10.56 -9.16 -11.18
C ARG A 93 -9.63 -8.32 -10.31
N ARG A 94 -8.31 -8.55 -10.41
CA ARG A 94 -7.33 -7.76 -9.65
C ARG A 94 -7.32 -6.30 -10.08
N PHE A 95 -7.44 -6.04 -11.38
CA PHE A 95 -7.56 -4.68 -11.91
C PHE A 95 -8.81 -3.97 -11.37
N GLU A 96 -9.96 -4.64 -11.35
CA GLU A 96 -11.19 -4.12 -10.76
C GLU A 96 -11.02 -3.80 -9.26
N ASP A 97 -10.32 -4.65 -8.51
CA ASP A 97 -10.00 -4.42 -7.09
C ASP A 97 -9.11 -3.19 -6.90
N ASP A 98 -8.05 -3.06 -7.70
CA ASP A 98 -7.10 -1.96 -7.63
C ASP A 98 -7.74 -0.62 -8.01
N VAL A 99 -8.62 -0.62 -9.03
CA VAL A 99 -9.41 0.56 -9.43
C VAL A 99 -10.35 0.99 -8.29
N ARG A 100 -11.01 0.04 -7.60
CA ARG A 100 -11.88 0.35 -6.46
C ARG A 100 -11.10 0.98 -5.30
N ILE A 101 -9.94 0.42 -4.97
CA ILE A 101 -9.08 0.96 -3.92
C ILE A 101 -8.63 2.38 -4.30
N PHE A 102 -8.20 2.57 -5.55
CA PHE A 102 -7.76 3.87 -6.03
C PHE A 102 -8.86 4.93 -5.92
N MET A 103 -10.09 4.59 -6.34
CA MET A 103 -11.26 5.48 -6.26
C MET A 103 -11.63 5.87 -4.84
N ALA A 104 -11.57 4.92 -3.91
CA ALA A 104 -11.95 5.16 -2.52
C ALA A 104 -10.90 5.97 -1.75
N GLU A 105 -9.61 5.79 -2.05
CA GLU A 105 -8.52 6.46 -1.35
C GLU A 105 -8.12 7.79 -1.97
N THR A 106 -8.23 7.90 -3.30
CA THR A 106 -7.76 9.07 -4.03
C THR A 106 -8.94 9.91 -4.46
N ARG A 107 -9.04 11.11 -3.88
CA ARG A 107 -9.94 12.15 -4.36
C ARG A 107 -9.28 12.82 -5.57
N VAL A 108 -9.90 12.67 -6.74
CA VAL A 108 -9.47 13.37 -7.96
C VAL A 108 -10.23 14.71 -7.99
N THR A 109 -9.49 15.80 -7.95
CA THR A 109 -10.02 17.17 -8.03
C THR A 109 -9.62 17.79 -9.35
N GLY A 110 -10.58 18.37 -10.08
CA GLY A 110 -10.31 19.16 -11.27
C GLY A 110 -9.97 20.59 -10.88
N ILE A 111 -9.00 21.20 -11.56
CA ILE A 111 -8.78 22.64 -11.50
C ILE A 111 -9.61 23.22 -12.65
N GLU A 112 -10.65 23.98 -12.31
CA GLU A 112 -11.59 24.59 -13.29
C GLU A 112 -12.34 23.60 -14.20
N ALA A 113 -12.28 22.30 -13.90
CA ALA A 113 -12.96 21.25 -14.64
C ALA A 113 -13.88 20.44 -13.72
N GLN A 114 -15.09 20.14 -14.20
CA GLN A 114 -16.00 19.23 -13.53
C GLN A 114 -15.48 17.80 -13.68
N VAL A 115 -15.17 17.15 -12.55
CA VAL A 115 -14.75 15.75 -12.53
C VAL A 115 -15.99 14.89 -12.47
N THR A 116 -16.35 14.27 -13.59
CA THR A 116 -17.38 13.23 -13.64
C THR A 116 -16.83 11.89 -13.15
N ASP A 117 -17.72 11.00 -12.73
CA ASP A 117 -17.33 9.66 -12.27
C ASP A 117 -16.65 8.85 -13.37
N GLU A 118 -17.05 9.04 -14.64
CA GLU A 118 -16.43 8.41 -15.81
C GLU A 118 -14.99 8.90 -16.04
N LEU A 119 -14.75 10.22 -15.96
CA LEU A 119 -13.40 10.79 -16.08
C LEU A 119 -12.50 10.23 -14.98
N ARG A 120 -13.03 10.17 -13.76
CA ARG A 120 -12.32 9.62 -12.60
C ARG A 120 -12.00 8.13 -12.78
N LEU A 121 -12.88 7.38 -13.46
CA LEU A 121 -12.70 5.96 -13.79
C LEU A 121 -11.56 5.75 -14.78
N LEU A 122 -11.46 6.58 -15.81
CA LEU A 122 -10.36 6.52 -16.78
C LEU A 122 -9.00 6.90 -16.14
N VAL A 123 -9.00 7.91 -15.27
CA VAL A 123 -7.79 8.28 -14.50
C VAL A 123 -7.36 7.14 -13.57
N ALA A 124 -8.33 6.46 -12.94
CA ALA A 124 -8.05 5.29 -12.11
C ALA A 124 -7.44 4.14 -12.94
N ALA A 125 -8.08 3.81 -14.07
CA ALA A 125 -7.65 2.73 -14.96
C ALA A 125 -6.23 2.94 -15.49
N SER A 126 -5.90 4.16 -15.93
CA SER A 126 -4.55 4.49 -16.41
C SER A 126 -3.49 4.41 -15.31
N ALA A 127 -3.80 4.90 -14.11
CA ALA A 127 -2.91 4.83 -12.96
C ALA A 127 -2.61 3.40 -12.52
N VAL A 128 -3.64 2.55 -12.48
CA VAL A 128 -3.52 1.12 -12.14
C VAL A 128 -2.73 0.36 -13.19
N THR A 129 -2.96 0.64 -14.48
CA THR A 129 -2.19 0.01 -15.57
C THR A 129 -0.69 0.32 -15.44
N LEU A 130 -0.35 1.57 -15.12
CA LEU A 130 1.04 2.00 -14.98
C LEU A 130 1.71 1.46 -13.70
N SER A 131 0.96 1.33 -12.60
CA SER A 131 1.47 0.73 -11.36
C SER A 131 1.69 -0.79 -11.49
N VAL A 132 0.81 -1.49 -12.21
CA VAL A 132 0.97 -2.91 -12.53
C VAL A 132 2.17 -3.16 -13.45
N ALA A 133 2.42 -2.27 -14.42
CA ALA A 133 3.52 -2.40 -15.36
C ALA A 133 4.90 -2.21 -14.69
N THR A 134 5.01 -1.28 -13.73
CA THR A 134 6.28 -1.00 -13.03
C THR A 134 6.69 -2.09 -12.02
N ILE A 135 5.76 -2.90 -11.52
CA ILE A 135 6.07 -4.00 -10.60
C ILE A 135 6.58 -5.25 -11.34
N ARG A 136 6.24 -5.42 -12.62
CA ARG A 136 6.69 -6.55 -13.44
C ARG A 136 8.06 -6.36 -14.12
N SER A 137 8.66 -5.17 -14.04
CA SER A 137 9.90 -4.83 -14.77
C SER A 137 11.20 -5.01 -13.97
N THR A 138 11.23 -5.78 -12.88
CA THR A 138 12.51 -6.25 -12.32
C THR A 138 12.88 -7.61 -12.88
N PRO A 139 13.67 -7.69 -13.98
CA PRO A 139 14.40 -8.91 -14.27
C PRO A 139 15.45 -9.08 -13.17
N ARG A 140 15.15 -9.92 -12.17
CA ARG A 140 16.06 -10.33 -11.09
C ARG A 140 17.32 -11.08 -11.60
N SER A 141 17.53 -11.22 -12.91
CA SER A 141 18.58 -12.05 -13.50
C SER A 141 19.90 -11.33 -13.83
N CYS A 142 19.99 -9.99 -13.81
CA CYS A 142 21.22 -9.31 -14.25
C CYS A 142 22.31 -9.11 -13.16
N ARG A 143 22.04 -9.41 -11.88
CA ARG A 143 23.01 -9.12 -10.79
C ARG A 143 24.04 -10.22 -10.49
N ALA A 144 24.04 -11.33 -11.23
CA ALA A 144 24.88 -12.49 -10.91
C ALA A 144 26.07 -12.74 -11.86
N ARG A 145 26.23 -11.95 -12.94
CA ARG A 145 27.26 -12.20 -13.99
C ARG A 145 28.33 -11.11 -14.11
N ARG A 146 28.65 -10.39 -13.02
CA ARG A 146 29.72 -9.36 -13.00
C ARG A 146 30.78 -9.61 -11.93
N ILE A 147 30.99 -10.87 -11.52
CA ILE A 147 32.06 -11.23 -10.55
C ILE A 147 32.85 -12.50 -10.94
N ARG A 148 32.73 -13.00 -12.17
CA ARG A 148 33.54 -14.13 -12.69
C ARG A 148 34.16 -13.79 -14.05
N GLY A 149 35.00 -12.77 -14.05
CA GLY A 149 35.71 -12.34 -15.25
C GLY A 149 36.63 -11.16 -14.95
N ALA A 150 37.71 -11.42 -14.22
CA ALA A 150 38.91 -10.61 -14.30
C ALA A 150 40.07 -11.62 -14.44
N PRO A 151 40.85 -11.57 -15.54
CA PRO A 151 42.08 -12.34 -15.68
C PRO A 151 43.17 -11.83 -14.72
#